data_AF-A0A4Y2LUQ4-F1
#
_entry.id   AF-A0A4Y2LUQ4-F1
#
_cell.length_a   1.000
_cell.length_b   1.000
_cell.length_c   1.000
_cell.angle_alpha   90.00
_cell.angle_beta   90.00
_cell.angle_gamma   90.00
#
_symmetry.space_group_name_H-M   'P 1'
#
loop_
_entity.id
_entity.type
_entity.pdbx_description
1 polymer ?
#
loop_
_entity_poly.entity_id
_entity_poly.type
_entity_poly.pdbx_seq_one_letter_code
_entity_poly.pdbx_strand_id
1 'polypeptide(L)'
;MSKRKRGITGDAASKRGEIRKRERRVVETEEERSRRLSTMAQRGQDRRAEETEEPSNSRLLVMAQRGQERRTEETEEQRNRRLAVMGQRSQQRRAEETEEQRNSRLSAMLQHARDVMKDMLLKDKITIRYKLFMQLELFFTLLLKNTTVEKWAISV
;
A
#
# COMPACT_ATOMS: atom_id res chain seq x y z
N MET A 1 -40.69 -11.33 -29.69
CA MET A 1 -39.71 -11.48 -28.59
C MET A 1 -40.39 -11.17 -27.25
N SER A 2 -40.58 -12.17 -26.40
CA SER A 2 -41.31 -12.02 -25.12
C SER A 2 -40.35 -11.61 -23.99
N LYS A 3 -40.59 -10.44 -23.38
CA LYS A 3 -39.86 -9.97 -22.20
C LYS A 3 -40.29 -10.81 -20.99
N ARG A 4 -39.43 -11.73 -20.53
CA ARG A 4 -39.67 -12.52 -19.30
C ARG A 4 -39.58 -11.58 -18.09
N LYS A 5 -40.72 -11.30 -17.45
CA LYS A 5 -40.79 -10.61 -16.15
C LYS A 5 -40.08 -11.48 -15.09
N ARG A 6 -38.91 -11.05 -14.63
CA ARG A 6 -38.21 -11.68 -13.49
C ARG A 6 -39.03 -11.35 -12.23
N GLY A 7 -39.63 -12.37 -11.62
CA GLY A 7 -40.72 -12.24 -10.65
C GLY A 7 -40.32 -11.59 -9.32
N ILE A 8 -41.17 -10.68 -8.86
CA ILE A 8 -41.15 -9.98 -7.56
C ILE A 8 -41.26 -10.98 -6.38
N THR A 9 -41.77 -12.20 -6.62
CA THR A 9 -42.01 -13.24 -5.60
C THR A 9 -40.73 -13.83 -5.00
N GLY A 10 -39.63 -13.89 -5.76
CA GLY A 10 -38.33 -14.39 -5.26
C GLY A 10 -37.69 -13.44 -4.24
N ASP A 11 -37.94 -12.15 -4.37
CA ASP A 11 -37.43 -11.11 -3.46
C ASP A 11 -38.16 -11.13 -2.11
N ALA A 12 -39.48 -11.36 -2.10
CA ALA A 12 -40.26 -11.49 -0.87
C ALA A 12 -39.90 -12.73 -0.04
N ALA A 13 -39.67 -13.87 -0.69
CA ALA A 13 -39.23 -15.10 -0.02
C ALA A 13 -37.78 -14.99 0.51
N SER A 14 -36.88 -14.37 -0.27
CA SER A 14 -35.51 -14.06 0.16
C SER A 14 -35.51 -13.16 1.39
N LYS A 15 -36.27 -12.06 1.35
CA LYS A 15 -36.45 -11.13 2.49
C LYS A 15 -36.98 -11.81 3.74
N ARG A 16 -38.02 -12.66 3.62
CA ARG A 16 -38.51 -13.46 4.77
C ARG A 16 -37.44 -14.39 5.34
N GLY A 17 -36.62 -15.00 4.47
CA GLY A 17 -35.48 -15.82 4.88
C GLY A 17 -34.40 -15.04 5.63
N GLU A 18 -34.09 -13.82 5.18
CA GLU A 18 -33.13 -12.93 5.85
C GLU A 18 -33.61 -12.47 7.22
N ILE A 19 -34.90 -12.10 7.32
CA ILE A 19 -35.54 -11.71 8.58
C ILE A 19 -35.47 -12.86 9.59
N ARG A 20 -35.85 -14.09 9.19
CA ARG A 20 -35.76 -15.27 10.07
C ARG A 20 -34.34 -15.58 10.53
N LYS A 21 -33.33 -15.36 9.67
CA LYS A 21 -31.91 -15.49 10.05
C LYS A 21 -31.49 -14.39 11.04
N ARG A 22 -32.01 -13.17 10.90
CA ARG A 22 -31.75 -12.07 11.83
C ARG A 22 -32.41 -12.30 13.18
N GLU A 23 -33.68 -12.69 13.20
CA GLU A 23 -34.43 -13.01 14.42
C GLU A 23 -33.76 -14.11 15.24
N ARG A 24 -33.32 -15.20 14.59
CA ARG A 24 -32.53 -16.25 15.27
C ARG A 24 -31.26 -15.70 15.92
N ARG A 25 -30.55 -14.78 15.26
CA ARG A 25 -29.34 -14.14 15.82
C ARG A 25 -29.61 -13.15 16.96
N VAL A 26 -30.84 -12.64 17.07
CA VAL A 26 -31.23 -11.71 18.15
C VAL A 26 -31.61 -12.46 19.42
N VAL A 27 -32.20 -13.65 19.28
CA VAL A 27 -32.60 -14.50 20.42
C VAL A 27 -31.50 -15.46 20.88
N GLU A 28 -30.40 -15.60 20.11
CA GLU A 28 -29.22 -16.40 20.47
C GLU A 28 -28.69 -16.03 21.86
N THR A 29 -28.41 -17.05 22.69
CA THR A 29 -27.66 -16.85 23.93
C THR A 29 -26.19 -16.50 23.63
N GLU A 30 -25.47 -15.89 24.58
CA GLU A 30 -24.07 -15.53 24.34
C GLU A 30 -23.18 -16.75 24.08
N GLU A 31 -23.50 -17.90 24.67
CA GLU A 31 -22.80 -19.16 24.38
C GLU A 31 -23.06 -19.66 22.96
N GLU A 32 -24.31 -19.64 22.50
CA GLU A 32 -24.67 -20.04 21.14
C GLU A 32 -24.05 -19.11 20.11
N ARG A 33 -24.07 -17.80 20.39
CA ARG A 33 -23.40 -16.77 19.59
C ARG A 33 -21.89 -17.02 19.52
N SER A 34 -21.27 -17.31 20.66
CA SER A 34 -19.83 -17.61 20.76
C SER A 34 -19.47 -18.86 19.99
N ARG A 35 -20.23 -19.96 20.13
CA ARG A 35 -20.04 -21.20 19.36
C ARG A 35 -20.17 -20.94 17.86
N ARG A 36 -21.20 -20.22 17.43
CA ARG A 36 -21.41 -19.87 16.01
C ARG A 36 -20.27 -19.04 15.44
N LEU A 37 -19.83 -18.01 16.17
CA LEU A 37 -18.70 -17.17 15.75
C LEU A 37 -17.39 -17.95 15.71
N SER A 38 -17.17 -18.85 16.67
CA SER A 38 -16.02 -19.75 16.69
C SER A 38 -15.98 -20.67 15.46
N THR A 39 -17.10 -21.34 15.14
CA THR A 39 -17.18 -22.17 13.92
C THR A 39 -16.95 -21.36 12.64
N MET A 40 -17.46 -20.13 12.57
CA MET A 40 -17.22 -19.24 11.43
C MET A 40 -15.75 -18.80 11.33
N ALA A 41 -15.11 -18.53 12.48
CA ALA A 41 -13.70 -18.16 12.55
C ALA A 41 -12.81 -19.32 12.11
N GLN A 42 -13.08 -20.53 12.60
CA GLN A 42 -12.36 -21.76 12.22
C GLN A 42 -12.45 -22.00 10.71
N ARG A 43 -13.67 -22.02 10.16
CA ARG A 43 -13.87 -22.18 8.71
C ARG A 43 -13.18 -21.08 7.89
N GLY A 44 -13.03 -19.89 8.45
CA GLY A 44 -12.30 -18.79 7.82
C GLY A 44 -10.78 -18.95 7.90
N GLN A 45 -10.25 -19.66 8.89
CA GLN A 45 -8.85 -20.04 9.00
C GLN A 45 -8.53 -21.20 8.05
N ASP A 46 -9.38 -22.23 8.01
CA ASP A 46 -9.20 -23.39 7.12
C ASP A 46 -9.11 -22.95 5.66
N ARG A 47 -10.03 -22.07 5.21
CA ARG A 47 -9.97 -21.48 3.86
C ARG A 47 -8.68 -20.70 3.60
N ARG A 48 -8.14 -20.00 4.60
CA ARG A 48 -6.88 -19.25 4.48
C ARG A 48 -5.67 -20.15 4.45
N ALA A 49 -5.73 -21.32 5.08
CA ALA A 49 -4.66 -22.32 5.05
C ALA A 49 -4.61 -23.06 3.70
N GLU A 50 -5.75 -23.21 3.03
CA GLU A 50 -5.88 -23.84 1.71
C GLU A 50 -5.65 -22.86 0.54
N GLU A 51 -5.52 -21.56 0.79
CA GLU A 51 -5.27 -20.55 -0.25
C GLU A 51 -3.87 -20.71 -0.87
N THR A 52 -3.79 -20.75 -2.20
CA THR A 52 -2.53 -20.63 -2.95
C THR A 52 -2.10 -19.16 -3.10
N GLU A 53 -0.87 -18.90 -3.56
CA GLU A 53 -0.30 -17.54 -3.64
C GLU A 53 -1.14 -16.56 -4.50
N GLU A 54 -1.69 -17.01 -5.64
CA GLU A 54 -2.52 -16.17 -6.51
C GLU A 54 -3.83 -15.69 -5.85
N PRO A 55 -4.69 -16.57 -5.28
CA PRO A 55 -5.89 -16.14 -4.57
C PRO A 55 -5.58 -15.37 -3.28
N SER A 56 -4.47 -15.67 -2.59
CA SER A 56 -4.02 -14.89 -1.42
C SER A 56 -3.68 -13.45 -1.81
N ASN A 57 -2.89 -13.27 -2.88
CA ASN A 57 -2.51 -11.94 -3.37
C ASN A 57 -3.72 -11.14 -3.88
N SER A 58 -4.62 -11.78 -4.64
CA SER A 58 -5.87 -11.13 -5.08
C SER A 58 -6.74 -10.65 -3.90
N ARG A 59 -6.92 -11.50 -2.88
CA ARG A 59 -7.65 -11.13 -1.65
C ARG A 59 -6.97 -9.98 -0.91
N LEU A 60 -5.64 -10.01 -0.76
CA LEU A 60 -4.88 -8.96 -0.10
C LEU A 60 -4.96 -7.64 -0.86
N LEU A 61 -4.93 -7.66 -2.20
CA LEU A 61 -5.11 -6.47 -3.03
C LEU A 61 -6.48 -5.84 -2.81
N VAL A 62 -7.56 -6.62 -2.81
CA VAL A 62 -8.92 -6.11 -2.53
C VAL A 62 -9.01 -5.51 -1.12
N MET A 63 -8.40 -6.15 -0.11
CA MET A 63 -8.36 -5.64 1.26
C MET A 63 -7.56 -4.34 1.37
N ALA A 64 -6.43 -4.24 0.66
CA ALA A 64 -5.59 -3.05 0.60
C ALA A 64 -6.34 -1.89 -0.06
N GLN A 65 -6.99 -2.14 -1.20
CA GLN A 65 -7.79 -1.15 -1.92
C GLN A 65 -8.92 -0.60 -1.03
N ARG A 66 -9.75 -1.47 -0.45
CA ARG A 66 -10.81 -1.05 0.49
C ARG A 66 -10.25 -0.36 1.73
N GLY A 67 -9.03 -0.70 2.14
CA GLY A 67 -8.31 -0.01 3.19
C GLY A 67 -7.96 1.43 2.81
N GLN A 68 -7.55 1.68 1.56
CA GLN A 68 -7.27 3.02 1.06
C GLN A 68 -8.54 3.84 0.85
N GLU A 69 -9.59 3.26 0.26
CA GLU A 69 -10.89 3.93 0.09
C GLU A 69 -11.44 4.47 1.42
N ARG A 70 -11.40 3.63 2.47
CA ARG A 70 -11.78 4.07 3.82
C ARG A 70 -10.91 5.20 4.37
N ARG A 71 -9.60 5.21 4.07
CA ARG A 71 -8.69 6.29 4.50
C ARG A 71 -8.91 7.58 3.73
N THR A 72 -9.34 7.51 2.47
CA THR A 72 -9.66 8.70 1.67
C THR A 72 -11.00 9.32 2.09
N GLU A 73 -11.92 8.52 2.62
CA GLU A 73 -13.21 8.97 3.15
C GLU A 73 -13.15 9.42 4.63
N GLU A 74 -12.00 9.25 5.32
CA GLU A 74 -11.84 9.64 6.73
C GLU A 74 -11.97 11.16 6.91
N THR A 75 -12.74 11.58 7.92
CA THR A 75 -12.70 12.96 8.40
C THR A 75 -11.40 13.24 9.16
N GLU A 76 -11.03 14.52 9.30
CA GLU A 76 -9.82 14.91 10.02
C GLU A 76 -9.83 14.42 11.48
N GLU A 77 -10.98 14.47 12.16
CA GLU A 77 -11.13 13.92 13.50
C GLU A 77 -10.90 12.40 13.56
N GLN A 78 -11.48 11.65 12.61
CA GLN A 78 -11.30 10.20 12.53
C GLN A 78 -9.84 9.84 12.26
N ARG A 79 -9.19 10.58 11.34
CA ARG A 79 -7.76 10.44 11.05
C ARG A 79 -6.91 10.72 12.29
N ASN A 80 -7.17 11.80 13.00
CA ASN A 80 -6.43 12.16 14.20
C ASN A 80 -6.61 11.13 15.33
N ARG A 81 -7.83 10.63 15.56
CA ARG A 81 -8.09 9.53 16.50
C ARG A 81 -7.33 8.26 16.10
N ARG A 82 -7.35 7.89 14.81
CA ARG A 82 -6.61 6.73 14.31
C ARG A 82 -5.10 6.88 14.50
N LEU A 83 -4.53 8.05 14.19
CA LEU A 83 -3.11 8.33 14.38
C LEU A 83 -2.72 8.28 15.86
N ALA A 84 -3.56 8.82 16.76
CA ALA A 84 -3.34 8.76 18.20
C ALA A 84 -3.28 7.31 18.71
N VAL A 85 -4.24 6.46 18.30
CA VAL A 85 -4.26 5.03 18.66
C VAL A 85 -3.03 4.29 18.12
N MET A 86 -2.62 4.55 16.88
CA MET A 86 -1.41 3.94 16.31
C MET A 86 -0.14 4.40 17.04
N GLY A 87 -0.06 5.68 17.42
CA GLY A 87 1.03 6.24 18.21
C GLY A 87 1.14 5.57 19.58
N GLN A 88 0.02 5.49 20.31
CA GLN A 88 -0.05 4.81 21.62
C GLN A 88 0.39 3.35 21.53
N ARG A 89 -0.17 2.59 20.57
CA ARG A 89 0.20 1.18 20.37
C ARG A 89 1.68 1.02 20.00
N SER A 90 2.25 1.96 19.24
CA SER A 90 3.67 1.94 18.94
C SER A 90 4.53 2.19 20.17
N GLN A 91 4.12 3.09 21.07
CA GLN A 91 4.85 3.34 22.31
C GLN A 91 4.78 2.13 23.24
N GLN A 92 3.60 1.52 23.38
CA GLN A 92 3.43 0.30 24.16
C GLN A 92 4.35 -0.82 23.65
N ARG A 93 4.38 -1.08 22.33
CA ARG A 93 5.29 -2.07 21.76
C ARG A 93 6.76 -1.77 22.04
N ARG A 94 7.18 -0.50 22.01
CA ARG A 94 8.56 -0.11 22.34
C ARG A 94 8.88 -0.26 23.83
N ALA A 95 7.90 -0.10 24.70
CA ALA A 95 8.08 -0.32 26.14
C ALA A 95 8.22 -1.82 26.47
N GLU A 96 7.59 -2.67 25.67
CA GLU A 96 7.65 -4.14 25.78
C GLU A 96 8.83 -4.77 24.99
N GLU A 97 9.62 -3.98 24.26
CA GLU A 97 10.77 -4.47 23.47
C GLU A 97 11.88 -5.02 24.37
N THR A 98 12.45 -6.16 23.99
CA THR A 98 13.71 -6.65 24.58
C THR A 98 14.90 -5.82 24.08
N GLU A 99 16.02 -5.86 24.80
CA GLU A 99 17.24 -5.13 24.42
C GLU A 99 17.75 -5.54 23.03
N GLU A 100 17.66 -6.83 22.68
CA GLU A 100 18.03 -7.32 21.35
C GLU A 100 17.11 -6.79 20.25
N GLN A 101 15.79 -6.79 20.49
CA GLN A 101 14.81 -6.24 19.55
C GLN A 101 15.03 -4.73 19.34
N ARG A 102 15.31 -4.00 20.43
CA ARG A 102 15.63 -2.58 20.39
C ARG A 102 16.90 -2.31 19.58
N ASN A 103 17.97 -3.06 19.82
CA ASN A 103 19.24 -2.91 19.11
C ASN A 103 19.11 -3.27 17.62
N SER A 104 18.37 -4.33 17.29
CA SER A 104 18.07 -4.69 15.91
C SER A 104 17.30 -3.58 15.19
N ARG A 105 16.26 -3.01 15.82
CA ARG A 105 15.49 -1.88 15.28
C ARG A 105 16.36 -0.65 15.04
N LEU A 106 17.19 -0.27 16.01
CA LEU A 106 18.08 0.89 15.90
C LEU A 106 19.13 0.70 14.79
N SER A 107 19.70 -0.50 14.68
CA SER A 107 20.64 -0.86 13.61
C SER A 107 19.98 -0.75 12.24
N ALA A 108 18.75 -1.26 12.08
CA ALA A 108 17.99 -1.15 10.83
C ALA A 108 17.71 0.33 10.46
N MET A 109 17.36 1.18 11.43
CA MET A 109 17.18 2.63 11.19
C MET A 109 18.48 3.30 10.72
N LEU A 110 19.62 2.97 11.33
CA LEU A 110 20.92 3.51 10.94
C LEU A 110 21.37 3.03 9.55
N GLN A 111 21.07 1.78 9.19
CA GLN A 111 21.33 1.28 7.83
C GLN A 111 20.47 2.00 6.80
N HIS A 112 19.16 2.11 7.06
CA HIS A 112 18.25 2.84 6.17
C HIS A 112 18.70 4.30 5.98
N ALA A 113 19.11 4.99 7.04
CA ALA A 113 19.65 6.35 6.94
C ALA A 113 20.93 6.41 6.09
N ARG A 114 21.85 5.45 6.28
CA ARG A 114 23.07 5.35 5.48
C ARG A 114 22.77 5.10 4.01
N ASP A 115 21.83 4.23 3.70
CA ASP A 115 21.50 3.89 2.32
C ASP A 115 20.79 5.05 1.61
N VAL A 116 19.91 5.78 2.31
CA VAL A 116 19.33 7.04 1.78
C VAL A 116 20.43 8.07 1.47
N MET A 117 21.43 8.21 2.33
CA MET A 117 22.56 9.11 2.07
C MET A 117 23.41 8.66 0.88
N LYS A 118 23.70 7.36 0.76
CA LYS A 118 24.44 6.80 -0.39
C LYS A 118 23.69 7.05 -1.70
N ASP A 119 22.38 6.80 -1.72
CA ASP A 119 21.54 7.02 -2.91
C ASP A 119 21.53 8.48 -3.34
N MET A 120 21.46 9.42 -2.38
CA MET A 120 21.56 10.85 -2.65
C MET A 120 22.90 11.21 -3.28
N LEU A 121 24.01 10.79 -2.65
CA LEU A 121 25.36 11.05 -3.16
C LEU A 121 25.61 10.41 -4.53
N LEU A 122 25.04 9.23 -4.78
CA LEU A 122 25.16 8.56 -6.06
C LEU A 122 24.40 9.32 -7.16
N LYS A 123 23.17 9.79 -6.86
CA LYS A 123 22.39 10.64 -7.76
C LYS A 123 23.15 11.92 -8.09
N ASP A 124 23.68 12.60 -7.08
CA ASP A 124 24.44 13.84 -7.29
C ASP A 124 25.68 13.63 -8.16
N LYS A 125 26.44 12.56 -7.91
CA LYS A 125 27.61 12.18 -8.73
C LYS A 125 27.22 11.94 -10.19
N ILE A 126 26.12 11.21 -10.43
CA ILE A 126 25.63 10.92 -11.79
C ILE A 126 25.19 12.22 -12.47
N THR A 127 24.44 13.08 -11.78
CA THR A 127 23.98 14.37 -12.30
C THR A 127 25.14 15.30 -12.66
N ILE A 128 26.17 15.41 -11.81
CA ILE A 128 27.36 16.22 -12.08
C ILE A 128 28.10 15.69 -13.31
N ARG A 129 28.30 14.37 -13.40
CA ARG A 129 28.98 13.75 -14.54
C ARG A 129 28.25 14.03 -15.86
N TYR A 130 26.92 13.90 -15.88
CA TYR A 130 26.12 14.18 -17.06
C TYR A 130 26.21 15.66 -17.47
N LYS A 131 26.16 16.58 -16.50
CA LYS A 131 26.30 18.02 -16.77
C LYS A 131 27.65 18.38 -17.38
N LEU A 132 28.74 17.81 -16.86
CA LEU A 132 30.08 18.01 -17.41
C LEU A 132 30.20 17.45 -18.83
N PHE A 133 29.64 16.25 -19.08
CA PHE A 133 29.62 15.65 -20.41
C PHE A 133 28.89 16.53 -21.43
N MET A 134 27.70 17.03 -21.10
CA MET A 134 26.94 17.95 -21.97
C MET A 134 27.66 19.27 -22.23
N GLN A 135 28.35 19.82 -21.21
CA GLN A 135 29.16 21.05 -21.38
C GLN A 135 30.36 20.81 -22.29
N LEU A 136 31.03 19.67 -22.17
CA LEU A 136 32.14 19.29 -23.04
C LEU A 136 31.67 19.14 -24.48
N GLU A 137 30.57 18.42 -24.74
CA GLU A 137 30.01 18.30 -26.09
C GLU A 137 29.64 19.67 -26.69
N LEU A 138 29.04 20.56 -25.90
CA LEU A 138 28.74 21.93 -26.33
C LEU A 138 30.01 22.72 -26.67
N PHE A 139 31.05 22.59 -25.86
CA PHE A 139 32.34 23.24 -26.12
C PHE A 139 32.99 22.72 -27.41
N PHE A 140 33.02 21.40 -27.63
CA PHE A 140 33.57 20.81 -28.85
C PHE A 140 32.79 21.21 -30.10
N THR A 141 31.45 21.22 -30.05
CA THR A 141 30.64 21.67 -31.18
C THR A 141 30.86 23.14 -31.53
N LEU A 142 31.06 24.00 -30.52
CA LEU A 142 31.38 25.41 -30.72
C LEU A 142 32.80 25.61 -31.29
N LEU A 143 33.79 24.88 -30.78
CA LEU A 143 35.16 24.91 -31.26
C LEU A 143 35.28 24.44 -32.73
N LEU A 144 34.57 23.38 -33.09
CA LEU A 144 34.49 22.89 -34.48
C LEU A 144 33.83 23.91 -35.42
N LYS A 145 32.83 24.66 -34.96
CA LYS A 145 32.20 25.74 -35.74
C LYS A 145 33.11 26.95 -35.93
N ASN A 146 33.87 27.34 -34.90
CA ASN A 146 34.79 28.50 -35.02
C ASN A 146 35.98 28.19 -35.94
N THR A 147 36.52 26.97 -35.90
CA THR A 147 37.62 26.56 -36.80
C THR A 147 37.19 26.42 -38.26
N THR A 148 35.93 26.08 -38.54
CA THR A 148 35.42 26.10 -39.93
C THR A 148 35.19 27.53 -40.41
N VAL A 149 34.70 28.45 -39.57
CA VAL A 149 34.55 29.87 -39.95
C VAL A 149 35.89 30.53 -40.23
N GLU A 150 36.93 30.28 -39.42
CA GLU A 150 38.28 30.83 -39.66
C GLU A 150 38.90 30.31 -40.97
N LYS A 151 38.65 29.05 -41.34
CA LYS A 151 39.10 28.50 -42.63
C LYS A 151 38.45 29.18 -43.84
N TRP A 152 37.22 29.70 -43.70
CA TRP A 152 36.56 30.45 -44.76
C TRP A 152 36.96 31.95 -44.76
N ALA A 153 37.30 32.52 -43.61
CA ALA A 153 37.74 33.91 -43.51
C ALA A 153 39.15 34.18 -44.07
N ILE A 154 40.02 33.16 -44.11
CA ILE A 154 41.40 33.26 -44.63
C ILE A 154 41.47 32.99 -46.15
N SER A 155 40.35 32.61 -46.79
CA SER A 155 40.29 32.23 -48.22
C SER A 155 39.56 33.26 -49.11
N VAL A 156 39.59 34.55 -48.74
CA VAL A 156 39.16 35.71 -49.55
C VAL A 156 40.35 36.65 -49.69
#